data_AF-A0AB37UMX3-F1
#
_entry.id   AF-A0AB37UMX3-F1
#
_cell.length_a   1.000
_cell.length_b   1.000
_cell.length_c   1.000
_cell.angle_alpha   90.00
_cell.angle_beta   90.00
_cell.angle_gamma   90.00
#
_symmetry.space_group_name_H-M   'P 1'
#
loop_
_entity.id
_entity.type
_entity.pdbx_description
1 polymer ?
#
loop_
_entity_poly.entity_id
_entity_poly.type
_entity_poly.pdbx_seq_one_letter_code
_entity_poly.pdbx_strand_id
1 'polypeptide(L)'
;MPLQYIGAVLTALEAAQCLSSIVSDYQQVTEQQEIRRREITAWERTTFIGTAVSAYINYKEITEQEQTKRREIEAWEKTTIAKINAQREILIGYLNRSFDERAENFRALFNVVDRAIITGNNEELEVALHSITEIAKSSPFKELANLASVKAALDDPNHKWTF
;
A
#
# COMPACT_ATOMS: atom_id res chain seq x y z
N MET A 1 -88.83 -59.56 -5.07
CA MET A 1 -87.77 -58.72 -4.48
C MET A 1 -86.37 -59.03 -5.06
N PRO A 2 -86.02 -58.57 -6.28
CA PRO A 2 -84.61 -58.57 -6.71
C PRO A 2 -84.04 -57.20 -7.15
N LEU A 3 -84.88 -56.21 -7.50
CA LEU A 3 -84.39 -54.93 -8.06
C LEU A 3 -83.67 -54.02 -7.05
N GLN A 4 -84.00 -54.08 -5.76
CA GLN A 4 -83.41 -53.21 -4.74
C GLN A 4 -81.96 -53.60 -4.38
N TYR A 5 -81.58 -54.86 -4.63
CA TYR A 5 -80.23 -55.38 -4.38
C TYR A 5 -79.24 -54.96 -5.48
N ILE A 6 -79.71 -54.87 -6.74
CA ILE A 6 -78.87 -54.48 -7.89
C ILE A 6 -78.44 -53.00 -7.79
N GLY A 7 -79.35 -52.11 -7.37
CA GLY A 7 -79.03 -50.68 -7.19
C GLY A 7 -78.01 -50.41 -6.09
N ALA A 8 -78.06 -51.17 -4.99
CA ALA A 8 -77.08 -51.06 -3.90
C ALA A 8 -75.68 -51.56 -4.29
N VAL A 9 -75.61 -52.59 -5.15
CA VAL A 9 -74.34 -53.09 -5.69
C VAL A 9 -73.72 -52.09 -6.68
N LEU A 10 -74.53 -51.43 -7.50
CA LEU A 10 -74.06 -50.41 -8.45
C LEU A 10 -73.48 -49.18 -7.74
N THR A 11 -74.17 -48.65 -6.72
CA THR A 11 -73.66 -47.52 -5.92
C THR A 11 -72.41 -47.87 -5.12
N ALA A 12 -72.32 -49.11 -4.60
CA ALA A 12 -71.11 -49.59 -3.94
C ALA A 12 -69.92 -49.72 -4.92
N LEU A 13 -70.17 -50.12 -6.17
CA LEU A 13 -69.14 -50.18 -7.21
C LEU A 13 -68.66 -48.78 -7.62
N GLU A 14 -69.57 -47.82 -7.81
CA GLU A 14 -69.22 -46.43 -8.09
C GLU A 14 -68.45 -45.79 -6.92
N ALA A 15 -68.86 -46.06 -5.68
CA ALA A 15 -68.14 -45.62 -4.49
C ALA A 15 -66.74 -46.24 -4.40
N ALA A 16 -66.59 -47.53 -4.72
CA ALA A 16 -65.29 -48.19 -4.77
C ALA A 16 -64.38 -47.63 -5.88
N GLN A 17 -64.95 -47.32 -7.05
CA GLN A 17 -64.25 -46.67 -8.16
C GLN A 17 -63.81 -45.23 -7.79
N CYS A 18 -64.65 -44.51 -7.05
CA CYS A 18 -64.33 -43.17 -6.56
C CYS A 18 -63.24 -43.20 -5.49
N LEU A 19 -63.28 -44.17 -4.57
CA LEU A 19 -62.24 -44.36 -3.57
C LEU A 19 -60.91 -44.76 -4.23
N SER A 20 -60.92 -45.60 -5.27
CA SER A 20 -59.69 -45.97 -5.97
C SER A 20 -59.07 -44.80 -6.72
N SER A 21 -59.88 -43.92 -7.34
CA SER A 21 -59.37 -42.68 -7.95
C SER A 21 -58.78 -41.72 -6.91
N ILE A 22 -59.45 -41.55 -5.77
CA ILE A 22 -58.95 -40.71 -4.68
C ILE A 22 -57.61 -41.25 -4.16
N VAL A 23 -57.51 -42.56 -3.90
CA VAL A 23 -56.25 -43.18 -3.44
C VAL A 23 -55.13 -42.99 -4.47
N SER A 24 -55.42 -43.16 -5.76
CA SER A 24 -54.47 -42.90 -6.85
C SER A 24 -53.98 -41.45 -6.87
N ASP A 25 -54.88 -40.48 -6.72
CA ASP A 25 -54.53 -39.06 -6.71
C ASP A 25 -53.65 -38.71 -5.49
N TYR A 26 -53.96 -39.25 -4.31
CA TYR A 26 -53.11 -39.07 -3.13
C TYR A 26 -51.71 -39.65 -3.34
N GLN A 27 -51.60 -40.83 -3.95
CA GLN A 27 -50.29 -41.43 -4.28
C GLN A 27 -49.49 -40.54 -5.24
N GLN A 28 -50.11 -40.07 -6.31
CA GLN A 28 -49.44 -39.17 -7.27
C GLN A 28 -48.97 -37.86 -6.62
N VAL A 29 -49.79 -37.25 -5.75
CA VAL A 29 -49.40 -36.02 -5.04
C VAL A 29 -48.21 -36.29 -4.11
N THR A 30 -48.17 -37.42 -3.41
CA THR A 30 -47.03 -37.76 -2.54
C THR A 30 -45.74 -37.98 -3.33
N GLU A 31 -45.79 -38.69 -4.46
CA GLU A 31 -44.63 -38.89 -5.34
C GLU A 31 -44.11 -37.57 -5.91
N GLN A 32 -45.00 -36.70 -6.37
CA GLN A 32 -44.65 -35.36 -6.88
C GLN A 32 -43.99 -34.48 -5.80
N GLN A 33 -44.44 -34.57 -4.56
CA GLN A 33 -43.83 -33.84 -3.45
C GLN A 33 -42.42 -34.36 -3.12
N GLU A 34 -42.19 -35.67 -3.19
CA GLU A 34 -40.86 -36.24 -2.98
C GLU A 34 -39.87 -35.82 -4.06
N ILE A 35 -40.29 -35.86 -5.34
CA ILE A 35 -39.46 -35.42 -6.47
C ILE A 35 -39.07 -33.95 -6.28
N ARG A 36 -40.05 -33.08 -5.99
CA ARG A 36 -39.80 -31.66 -5.75
C ARG A 36 -38.83 -31.42 -4.59
N ARG A 37 -38.96 -32.16 -3.48
CA ARG A 37 -38.01 -32.06 -2.35
C ARG A 37 -36.60 -32.45 -2.77
N ARG A 38 -36.44 -33.54 -3.53
CA ARG A 38 -35.13 -33.98 -4.02
C ARG A 38 -34.50 -32.96 -4.95
N GLU A 39 -35.29 -32.35 -5.83
CA GLU A 39 -34.85 -31.27 -6.72
C GLU A 39 -34.40 -30.05 -5.90
N ILE A 40 -35.21 -29.57 -4.96
CA ILE A 40 -34.85 -28.43 -4.09
C ILE A 40 -33.54 -28.72 -3.35
N THR A 41 -33.39 -29.88 -2.72
CA THR A 41 -32.15 -30.23 -2.01
C THR A 41 -30.96 -30.40 -2.96
N ALA A 42 -31.16 -30.87 -4.20
CA ALA A 42 -30.11 -30.93 -5.21
C ALA A 42 -29.66 -29.53 -5.65
N TRP A 43 -30.60 -28.61 -5.86
CA TRP A 43 -30.34 -27.21 -6.15
C TRP A 43 -29.56 -26.54 -5.00
N GLU A 44 -30.05 -26.66 -3.76
CA GLU A 44 -29.40 -26.11 -2.56
C GLU A 44 -27.96 -26.60 -2.40
N ARG A 45 -27.71 -27.90 -2.60
CA ARG A 45 -26.36 -28.47 -2.56
C ARG A 45 -25.44 -27.88 -3.63
N THR A 46 -25.94 -27.75 -4.85
CA THR A 46 -25.16 -27.20 -5.97
C THR A 46 -24.82 -25.73 -5.73
N THR A 47 -25.79 -24.95 -5.25
CA THR A 47 -25.59 -23.54 -4.89
C THR A 47 -24.58 -23.42 -3.75
N PHE A 48 -24.69 -24.23 -2.70
CA PHE A 48 -23.74 -24.20 -1.59
C PHE A 48 -22.31 -24.46 -2.05
N ILE A 49 -22.08 -25.51 -2.84
CA ILE A 49 -20.74 -25.82 -3.38
C ILE A 49 -20.25 -24.67 -4.26
N GLY A 50 -21.10 -24.12 -5.12
CA GLY A 50 -20.75 -22.98 -5.96
C GLY A 50 -20.33 -21.75 -5.16
N THR A 51 -21.04 -21.44 -4.08
CA THR A 51 -20.69 -20.32 -3.18
C THR A 51 -19.39 -20.57 -2.43
N ALA A 52 -19.16 -21.78 -1.92
CA ALA A 52 -17.94 -22.14 -1.20
C ALA A 52 -16.70 -22.08 -2.10
N VAL A 53 -16.80 -22.61 -3.33
CA VAL A 53 -15.72 -22.54 -4.33
C VAL A 53 -15.45 -21.09 -4.71
N SER A 54 -16.48 -20.29 -4.98
CA SER A 54 -16.32 -18.87 -5.31
C SER A 54 -15.65 -18.09 -4.16
N ALA A 55 -16.05 -18.34 -2.92
CA ALA A 55 -15.44 -17.71 -1.75
C ALA A 55 -13.95 -18.08 -1.61
N TYR A 56 -13.60 -19.34 -1.86
CA TYR A 56 -12.20 -19.79 -1.85
C TYR A 56 -11.37 -19.15 -2.95
N ILE A 57 -11.89 -19.08 -4.19
CA ILE A 57 -11.22 -18.40 -5.30
C ILE A 57 -10.97 -16.93 -4.95
N ASN A 58 -12.01 -16.22 -4.48
CA ASN A 58 -11.89 -14.82 -4.07
C ASN A 58 -10.85 -14.64 -2.95
N TYR A 59 -10.84 -15.53 -1.96
CA TYR A 59 -9.83 -15.50 -0.89
C TYR A 59 -8.41 -15.65 -1.44
N LYS A 60 -8.18 -16.58 -2.36
CA LYS A 60 -6.86 -16.81 -2.96
C LYS A 60 -6.41 -15.60 -3.78
N GLU A 61 -7.31 -15.05 -4.59
CA GLU A 61 -7.04 -13.85 -5.37
C GLU A 61 -6.69 -12.65 -4.48
N ILE A 62 -7.49 -12.38 -3.44
CA ILE A 62 -7.22 -11.30 -2.48
C ILE A 62 -5.88 -11.52 -1.79
N THR A 63 -5.57 -12.77 -1.40
CA THR A 63 -4.30 -13.09 -0.73
C THR A 63 -3.11 -12.79 -1.65
N GLU A 64 -3.17 -13.16 -2.92
CA GLU A 64 -2.11 -12.89 -3.90
C GLU A 64 -1.94 -11.39 -4.17
N GLN A 65 -3.04 -10.65 -4.30
CA GLN A 65 -3.03 -9.20 -4.44
C GLN A 65 -2.41 -8.52 -3.22
N GLU A 66 -2.80 -8.89 -2.01
CA GLU A 66 -2.27 -8.32 -0.77
C GLU A 66 -0.80 -8.69 -0.54
N GLN A 67 -0.37 -9.89 -0.91
CA GLN A 67 1.05 -10.25 -0.89
C GLN A 67 1.87 -9.38 -1.86
N THR A 68 1.33 -9.12 -3.04
CA THR A 68 1.99 -8.25 -4.03
C THR A 68 2.12 -6.82 -3.50
N LYS A 69 1.02 -6.26 -2.98
CA LYS A 69 1.02 -4.91 -2.36
C LYS A 69 2.03 -4.81 -1.21
N ARG A 70 2.12 -5.82 -0.34
CA ARG A 70 3.12 -5.83 0.75
C ARG A 70 4.54 -5.81 0.23
N ARG A 71 4.85 -6.61 -0.79
CA ARG A 71 6.18 -6.62 -1.42
C ARG A 71 6.51 -5.27 -2.08
N GLU A 72 5.53 -4.64 -2.73
CA GLU A 72 5.69 -3.31 -3.31
C GLU A 72 5.99 -2.26 -2.24
N ILE A 73 5.27 -2.29 -1.11
CA ILE A 73 5.51 -1.40 0.04
C ILE A 73 6.92 -1.62 0.59
N GLU A 74 7.34 -2.87 0.79
CA GLU A 74 8.69 -3.19 1.29
C GLU A 74 9.79 -2.73 0.33
N ALA A 75 9.60 -2.90 -0.98
CA ALA A 75 10.55 -2.44 -1.99
C ALA A 75 10.62 -0.91 -2.04
N TRP A 76 9.46 -0.24 -1.97
CA TRP A 76 9.37 1.21 -1.90
C TRP A 76 10.03 1.77 -0.64
N GLU A 77 9.77 1.15 0.53
CA GLU A 77 10.38 1.52 1.81
C GLU A 77 11.91 1.43 1.73
N LYS A 78 12.44 0.27 1.30
CA LYS A 78 13.89 0.06 1.17
C LYS A 78 14.55 1.09 0.25
N THR A 79 13.94 1.34 -0.91
CA THR A 79 14.47 2.30 -1.88
C THR A 79 14.42 3.73 -1.33
N THR A 80 13.33 4.10 -0.66
CA THR A 80 13.14 5.42 -0.07
C THR A 80 14.13 5.67 1.07
N ILE A 81 14.32 4.69 1.97
CA ILE A 81 15.31 4.77 3.06
C ILE A 81 16.73 4.89 2.48
N ALA A 82 17.08 4.07 1.49
CA ALA A 82 18.38 4.14 0.84
C ALA A 82 18.63 5.53 0.22
N LYS A 83 17.62 6.09 -0.46
CA LYS A 83 17.70 7.45 -1.02
C LYS A 83 17.90 8.50 0.09
N ILE A 84 17.12 8.45 1.16
CA ILE A 84 17.25 9.40 2.30
C ILE A 84 18.65 9.32 2.91
N ASN A 85 19.19 8.11 3.11
CA ASN A 85 20.51 7.92 3.67
C ASN A 85 21.61 8.47 2.76
N ALA A 86 21.54 8.21 1.44
CA ALA A 86 22.49 8.76 0.49
C ALA A 86 22.45 10.31 0.48
N GLN A 87 21.25 10.89 0.47
CA GLN A 87 21.08 12.35 0.54
C GLN A 87 21.64 12.93 1.86
N ARG A 88 21.44 12.23 2.98
CA ARG A 88 22.01 12.60 4.28
C ARG A 88 23.54 12.59 4.24
N GLU A 89 24.14 11.55 3.68
CA GLU A 89 25.61 11.43 3.60
C GLU A 89 26.23 12.57 2.79
N ILE A 90 25.63 12.91 1.65
CA ILE A 90 26.05 14.05 0.83
C ILE A 90 25.97 15.35 1.63
N LEU A 91 24.85 15.60 2.32
CA LEU A 91 24.65 16.82 3.10
C LEU A 91 25.65 16.93 4.27
N ILE A 92 25.87 15.84 5.01
CA ILE A 92 26.84 15.81 6.10
C ILE A 92 28.27 16.00 5.58
N GLY A 93 28.61 15.39 4.44
CA GLY A 93 29.90 15.57 3.79
C GLY A 93 30.13 17.04 3.37
N TYR A 94 29.13 17.66 2.75
CA TYR A 94 29.14 19.08 2.42
C TYR A 94 29.36 19.96 3.65
N LEU A 95 28.62 19.71 4.73
CA LEU A 95 28.76 20.47 5.97
C LEU A 95 30.15 20.32 6.56
N ASN A 96 30.65 19.10 6.71
CA ASN A 96 32.01 18.89 7.26
C ASN A 96 33.05 19.66 6.44
N ARG A 97 32.99 19.56 5.11
CA ARG A 97 33.94 20.24 4.22
C ARG A 97 33.86 21.77 4.33
N SER A 98 32.65 22.34 4.32
CA SER A 98 32.43 23.80 4.44
C SER A 98 32.90 24.34 5.80
N PHE A 99 32.78 23.55 6.88
CA PHE A 99 33.30 23.93 8.19
C PHE A 99 34.84 23.83 8.24
N ASP A 100 35.42 22.79 7.67
CA ASP A 100 36.87 22.60 7.61
C ASP A 100 37.57 23.71 6.80
N GLU A 101 37.05 24.04 5.62
CA GLU A 101 37.62 25.10 4.78
C GLU A 101 37.54 26.48 5.43
N ARG A 102 36.45 26.78 6.14
CA ARG A 102 36.38 28.03 6.93
C ARG A 102 37.40 28.06 8.05
N ALA A 103 37.61 26.94 8.75
CA ALA A 103 38.62 26.86 9.80
C ALA A 103 40.05 27.06 9.22
N GLU A 104 40.31 26.52 8.03
CA GLU A 104 41.57 26.74 7.30
C GLU A 104 41.72 28.20 6.84
N ASN A 105 40.68 28.81 6.28
CA ASN A 105 40.68 30.22 5.88
C ASN A 105 40.94 31.16 7.07
N PHE A 106 40.30 30.92 8.23
CA PHE A 106 40.59 31.71 9.43
C PHE A 106 42.05 31.57 9.87
N ARG A 107 42.60 30.35 9.90
CA ARG A 107 44.01 30.13 10.24
C ARG A 107 44.94 30.87 9.27
N ALA A 108 44.67 30.80 7.97
CA ALA A 108 45.46 31.53 6.97
C ALA A 108 45.39 33.04 7.18
N LEU A 109 44.21 33.61 7.44
CA LEU A 109 44.04 35.04 7.68
C LEU A 109 44.71 35.51 8.98
N PHE A 110 44.65 34.72 10.06
CA PHE A 110 45.36 35.04 11.30
C PHE A 110 46.89 35.03 11.10
N ASN A 111 47.43 34.10 10.30
CA ASN A 111 48.85 34.12 9.95
C ASN A 111 49.25 35.38 9.16
N VAL A 112 48.35 35.92 8.32
CA VAL A 112 48.57 37.18 7.61
C VAL A 112 48.54 38.36 8.58
N VAL A 113 47.60 38.38 9.54
CA VAL A 113 47.55 39.38 10.62
C VAL A 113 48.86 39.39 11.42
N ASP A 114 49.32 38.22 11.87
CA ASP A 114 50.57 38.10 12.63
C ASP A 114 51.76 38.65 11.84
N ARG A 115 51.83 38.32 10.55
CA ARG A 115 52.89 38.83 9.66
C ARG A 115 52.81 40.34 9.49
N ALA A 116 51.62 40.89 9.22
CA ALA A 116 51.42 42.32 8.99
C ALA A 116 51.77 43.15 10.23
N ILE A 117 51.50 42.62 11.43
CA ILE A 117 51.92 43.23 12.70
C ILE A 117 53.46 43.25 12.80
N ILE A 118 54.14 42.15 12.48
CA ILE A 118 55.61 42.05 12.54
C ILE A 118 56.26 43.01 11.53
N THR A 119 55.71 43.13 10.32
CA THR A 119 56.28 43.94 9.24
C THR A 119 55.85 45.41 9.30
N GLY A 120 54.89 45.77 10.16
CA GLY A 120 54.31 47.11 10.22
C GLY A 120 53.45 47.46 9.00
N ASN A 121 52.96 46.46 8.26
CA ASN A 121 52.17 46.65 7.05
C ASN A 121 50.68 46.86 7.38
N ASN A 122 50.31 48.11 7.65
CA ASN A 122 48.93 48.46 8.03
C ASN A 122 47.89 48.17 6.94
N GLU A 123 48.25 48.25 5.65
CA GLU A 123 47.31 47.93 4.56
C GLU A 123 46.96 46.43 4.55
N GLU A 124 47.97 45.56 4.69
CA GLU A 124 47.77 44.11 4.75
C GLU A 124 46.99 43.70 6.01
N LEU A 125 47.23 44.40 7.14
CA LEU A 125 46.48 44.21 8.37
C LEU A 125 45.00 44.57 8.21
N GLU A 126 44.69 45.71 7.59
CA GLU A 126 43.30 46.15 7.34
C GLU A 126 42.57 45.13 6.45
N VAL A 127 43.18 44.71 5.35
CA VAL A 127 42.60 43.74 4.41
C VAL A 127 42.32 42.39 5.10
N ALA A 128 43.26 41.91 5.93
CA ALA A 128 43.09 40.65 6.64
C ALA A 128 41.97 40.72 7.68
N LEU A 129 41.89 41.78 8.48
CA LEU A 129 40.83 41.98 9.48
C LEU A 129 39.45 42.16 8.83
N HIS A 130 39.38 42.88 7.71
CA HIS A 130 38.15 43.01 6.93
C HIS A 130 37.68 41.64 6.44
N SER A 131 38.59 40.84 5.88
CA SER A 131 38.29 39.50 5.36
C SER A 131 37.83 38.54 6.46
N ILE A 132 38.46 38.57 7.64
CA ILE A 132 38.01 37.80 8.83
C ILE A 132 36.57 38.18 9.19
N THR A 133 36.28 39.47 9.20
CA THR A 133 34.96 40.00 9.56
C THR A 133 33.90 39.58 8.54
N GLU A 134 34.20 39.62 7.24
CA GLU A 134 33.26 39.19 6.19
C GLU A 134 32.97 37.69 6.23
N ILE A 135 34.00 36.85 6.43
CA ILE A 135 33.80 35.41 6.62
C ILE A 135 32.98 35.14 7.89
N ALA A 136 33.26 35.84 8.99
CA ALA A 136 32.52 35.70 10.24
C ALA A 136 31.04 36.12 10.15
N LYS A 137 30.73 37.11 9.32
CA LYS A 137 29.35 37.53 9.03
C LYS A 137 28.61 36.54 8.13
N SER A 138 29.33 35.77 7.32
CA SER A 138 28.74 34.82 6.39
C SER A 138 28.25 33.56 7.11
N SER A 139 27.03 33.11 6.80
CA SER A 139 26.51 31.85 7.32
C SER A 139 27.06 30.67 6.51
N PRO A 140 27.54 29.58 7.15
CA PRO A 140 27.89 28.35 6.44
C PRO A 140 26.68 27.68 5.77
N PHE A 141 25.47 28.08 6.18
CA PHE A 141 24.23 27.59 5.60
C PHE A 141 23.69 28.53 4.51
N LYS A 142 24.45 29.54 4.07
CA LYS A 142 23.98 30.49 3.04
C LYS A 142 23.59 29.78 1.74
N GLU A 143 24.40 28.82 1.29
CA GLU A 143 24.13 27.96 0.14
C GLU A 143 22.93 27.02 0.37
N LEU A 144 22.64 26.68 1.64
CA LEU A 144 21.53 25.82 2.05
C LEU A 144 20.26 26.58 2.44
N ALA A 145 20.25 27.91 2.28
CA ALA A 145 19.14 28.76 2.73
C ALA A 145 17.81 28.46 2.03
N ASN A 146 17.87 27.87 0.82
CA ASN A 146 16.70 27.45 0.07
C ASN A 146 16.58 25.92 0.04
N LEU A 147 15.70 25.38 0.87
CA LEU A 147 15.43 23.94 0.96
C LEU A 147 14.94 23.33 -0.36
N ALA A 148 14.23 24.08 -1.20
CA ALA A 148 13.78 23.58 -2.51
C ALA A 148 14.96 23.40 -3.47
N SER A 149 15.91 24.34 -3.46
CA SER A 149 17.15 24.24 -4.24
C SER A 149 18.01 23.07 -3.76
N VAL A 150 18.16 22.92 -2.45
CA VAL A 150 18.93 21.82 -1.84
C VAL A 150 18.30 20.48 -2.20
N LYS A 151 16.97 20.37 -2.15
CA LYS A 151 16.26 19.16 -2.57
C LYS A 151 16.52 18.84 -4.04
N ALA A 152 16.45 19.83 -4.93
CA ALA A 152 16.72 19.64 -6.36
C ALA A 152 18.17 19.19 -6.61
N ALA A 153 19.14 19.77 -5.90
CA ALA A 153 20.54 19.38 -5.96
C ALA A 153 20.79 17.95 -5.44
N LEU A 154 20.11 17.56 -4.36
CA LEU A 154 20.17 16.20 -3.80
C LEU A 154 19.45 15.15 -4.65
N ASP A 155 18.53 15.57 -5.52
CA ASP A 155 17.83 14.70 -6.48
C ASP A 155 18.61 14.57 -7.81
N ASP A 156 19.60 15.43 -8.08
CA ASP A 156 20.47 15.39 -9.27
C ASP A 156 21.80 14.65 -8.98
N PRO A 157 22.02 13.44 -9.55
CA PRO A 157 23.25 12.67 -9.34
C PRO A 157 24.52 13.35 -9.87
N ASN A 158 24.38 14.30 -10.80
CA ASN A 158 25.51 14.99 -11.42
C ASN A 158 25.79 16.36 -10.81
N HIS A 159 25.04 16.74 -9.77
CA HIS A 159 25.22 18.02 -9.12
C HIS A 159 26.61 18.11 -8.48
N LYS A 160 27.37 19.14 -8.86
CA LYS A 160 28.68 19.44 -8.28
C LYS A 160 28.53 20.51 -7.22
N TRP A 161 28.80 20.14 -5.98
CA TRP A 161 28.88 21.08 -4.86
C TRP A 161 30.17 21.91 -4.99
N THR A 162 30.03 23.23 -4.98
CA THR A 162 31.15 24.18 -4.87
C THR A 162 31.35 24.54 -3.41
N PHE A 163 32.61 24.70 -3.01
CA PHE A 163 33.01 25.01 -1.64
C PHE A 163 33.73 26.35 -1.59
#